data_AF-A0A4R4RNX8-F1
#
_entry.id   AF-A0A4R4RNX8-F1
#
_cell.length_a   1.000
_cell.length_b   1.000
_cell.length_c   1.000
_cell.angle_alpha   90.00
_cell.angle_beta   90.00
_cell.angle_gamma   90.00
#
_symmetry.space_group_name_H-M   'P 1'
#
loop_
_entity.id
_entity.type
_entity.pdbx_description
1 polymer ?
#
loop_
_entity_poly.entity_id
_entity_poly.type
_entity_poly.pdbx_seq_one_letter_code
_entity_poly.pdbx_strand_id
1 'polypeptide(L)'
;MAALAVVLVLLVTTLVIVIWYQWRQGEQEVLDEQAAEAEIMRGRLERNRDAGEFDEAVGARLEDIVEDLVTRTQDGELVSVTERPDDLQVVAVVGVPPAIAISAQSGVDKACFEFTVPPSPAPVIVERLSPDEGRWPDECYGFSS
;
A
#
# COMPACT_ATOMS: atom_id res chain seq x y z
N MET A 1 -43.87 23.24 17.97
CA MET A 1 -42.64 23.83 17.37
C MET A 1 -41.38 23.22 17.99
N ALA A 2 -41.16 23.33 19.31
CA ALA A 2 -39.97 22.77 19.98
C ALA A 2 -39.81 21.24 19.83
N ALA A 3 -40.87 20.45 19.99
CA ALA A 3 -40.79 18.99 19.85
C ALA A 3 -40.41 18.53 18.43
N LEU A 4 -40.88 19.24 17.41
CA LEU A 4 -40.57 18.92 16.01
C LEU A 4 -39.13 19.31 15.66
N ALA A 5 -38.63 20.40 16.23
CA ALA A 5 -37.22 20.79 16.12
C ALA A 5 -36.28 19.77 16.79
N VAL A 6 -36.64 19.24 17.97
CA VAL A 6 -35.83 18.21 18.66
C VAL A 6 -35.76 16.92 17.84
N VAL A 7 -36.87 16.47 17.26
CA VAL A 7 -36.89 15.27 16.38
C VAL A 7 -36.03 15.49 15.14
N LEU A 8 -36.11 16.66 14.52
CA LEU A 8 -35.29 16.99 13.35
C LEU A 8 -33.79 16.99 13.67
N VAL A 9 -33.39 17.59 14.80
CA VAL A 9 -32.01 17.60 15.26
C VAL A 9 -31.51 16.17 15.49
N LEU A 10 -32.28 15.33 16.18
CA LEU A 10 -31.90 13.93 16.41
C LEU A 10 -31.72 13.15 15.10
N LEU A 11 -32.60 13.35 14.11
CA LEU A 11 -32.46 12.70 12.80
C LEU A 11 -31.20 13.14 12.07
N VAL A 12 -30.91 14.44 12.06
CA VAL A 12 -29.70 14.98 11.42
C VAL A 12 -28.44 14.47 12.11
N THR A 13 -28.40 14.49 13.45
CA THR A 13 -27.24 13.99 14.20
C THR A 13 -27.03 12.49 13.95
N THR A 14 -28.10 11.69 13.91
CA THR A 14 -28.00 10.25 13.62
C THR A 14 -27.48 10.01 12.21
N LEU A 15 -27.98 10.77 11.22
CA LEU A 15 -27.49 10.69 9.84
C LEU A 15 -25.99 11.00 9.74
N VAL A 16 -25.55 12.07 10.40
CA VAL A 16 -24.13 12.47 10.43
C VAL A 16 -23.26 11.38 11.06
N ILE A 17 -23.71 10.76 12.17
CA ILE A 17 -22.99 9.66 12.82
C ILE A 17 -22.88 8.45 11.88
N VAL A 18 -23.95 8.08 11.19
CA VAL A 18 -23.95 6.93 10.26
C VAL A 18 -23.01 7.19 9.09
N ILE A 19 -23.05 8.38 8.49
CA ILE A 19 -22.16 8.76 7.38
C ILE A 19 -20.70 8.73 7.84
N TRP A 20 -20.41 9.31 9.01
CA TRP A 20 -19.07 9.31 9.57
C TRP A 20 -18.56 7.89 9.87
N TYR A 21 -19.44 7.02 10.37
CA TYR A 21 -19.09 5.62 10.64
C TYR A 21 -18.83 4.84 9.35
N GLN A 22 -19.66 5.00 8.32
CA GLN A 22 -19.45 4.37 7.02
C GLN A 22 -18.17 4.84 6.35
N TRP A 23 -17.88 6.14 6.45
CA TRP A 23 -16.63 6.70 5.95
C TRP A 23 -15.41 6.07 6.65
N ARG A 24 -15.44 5.99 7.98
CA ARG A 24 -14.35 5.37 8.76
C ARG A 24 -14.15 3.89 8.46
N GLN A 25 -15.23 3.14 8.19
CA GLN A 25 -15.11 1.73 7.82
C GLN A 25 -14.47 1.56 6.44
N GLY A 26 -14.84 2.39 5.46
CA GLY A 26 -14.23 2.33 4.13
C GLY A 26 -12.73 2.62 4.14
N GLU A 27 -12.28 3.55 4.99
CA GLU A 27 -10.83 3.81 5.15
C GLU A 27 -10.09 2.62 5.76
N GLN A 28 -10.69 1.95 6.76
CA GLN A 28 -10.08 0.76 7.36
C GLN A 28 -9.98 -0.40 6.37
N GLU A 29 -11.03 -0.64 5.57
CA GLU A 29 -11.03 -1.69 4.55
C GLU A 29 -9.89 -1.48 3.53
N VAL A 30 -9.68 -0.24 3.09
CA VAL A 30 -8.60 0.10 2.15
C VAL A 30 -7.22 -0.11 2.77
N LEU A 31 -7.02 0.28 4.03
CA LEU A 31 -5.76 0.06 4.74
C LEU A 31 -5.46 -1.44 4.94
N ASP A 32 -6.49 -2.22 5.28
CA ASP A 32 -6.38 -3.66 5.45
C ASP A 32 -6.05 -4.35 4.11
N GLU A 33 -6.68 -3.92 3.01
CA GLU A 33 -6.43 -4.45 1.68
C GLU A 33 -5.02 -4.09 1.18
N GLN A 34 -4.55 -2.86 1.42
CA GLN A 34 -3.15 -2.47 1.15
C GLN A 34 -2.14 -3.32 1.93
N ALA A 35 -2.42 -3.58 3.20
CA ALA A 35 -1.57 -4.43 4.02
C ALA A 35 -1.57 -5.89 3.52
N ALA A 36 -2.72 -6.39 3.06
CA ALA A 36 -2.82 -7.72 2.49
C ALA A 36 -2.01 -7.84 1.19
N GLU A 37 -2.10 -6.87 0.29
CA GLU A 37 -1.32 -6.85 -0.96
C GLU A 37 0.18 -6.70 -0.70
N ALA A 38 0.58 -5.86 0.27
CA ALA A 38 1.98 -5.78 0.69
C ALA A 38 2.50 -7.11 1.24
N GLU A 39 1.69 -7.87 1.98
CA GLU A 39 2.06 -9.20 2.47
C GLU A 39 2.14 -10.24 1.35
N ILE A 40 1.28 -10.14 0.32
CA ILE A 40 1.38 -10.96 -0.90
C ILE A 40 2.71 -10.68 -1.61
N MET A 41 3.07 -9.40 -1.76
CA MET A 41 4.32 -8.98 -2.37
C MET A 41 5.53 -9.47 -1.57
N ARG A 42 5.50 -9.31 -0.24
CA ARG A 42 6.51 -9.87 0.67
C ARG A 42 6.71 -11.36 0.45
N GLY A 43 5.62 -12.13 0.46
CA GLY A 43 5.69 -13.58 0.25
C GLY A 43 6.24 -13.98 -1.13
N ARG A 44 6.07 -13.13 -2.15
CA ARG A 44 6.70 -13.33 -3.46
C ARG A 44 8.19 -13.05 -3.42
N LEU A 45 8.61 -11.94 -2.80
CA LEU A 45 10.02 -11.60 -2.64
C LEU A 45 10.77 -12.70 -1.88
N GLU A 46 10.19 -13.19 -0.78
CA GLU A 46 10.74 -14.30 0.00
C GLU A 46 10.93 -15.57 -0.84
N ARG A 47 9.92 -15.96 -1.64
CA ARG A 47 10.01 -17.14 -2.51
C ARG A 47 11.07 -17.03 -3.59
N ASN A 48 11.20 -15.86 -4.23
CA ASN A 48 12.20 -15.67 -5.30
C ASN A 48 13.62 -15.61 -4.74
N ARG A 49 13.79 -14.98 -3.57
CA ARG A 49 15.03 -15.05 -2.81
C ARG A 49 15.39 -16.49 -2.47
N ASP A 50 14.46 -17.24 -1.88
CA ASP A 50 14.71 -18.63 -1.44
C ASP A 50 14.98 -19.58 -2.62
N ALA A 51 14.51 -19.22 -3.82
CA ALA A 51 14.84 -19.91 -5.07
C ALA A 51 16.22 -19.53 -5.63
N GLY A 52 16.90 -18.54 -5.05
CA GLY A 52 18.20 -18.02 -5.50
C GLY A 52 18.11 -17.07 -6.71
N GLU A 53 16.92 -16.62 -7.10
CA GLU A 53 16.78 -15.79 -8.31
C GLU A 53 17.45 -14.41 -8.15
N PHE A 54 17.50 -13.87 -6.94
CA PHE A 54 18.19 -12.61 -6.65
C PHE A 54 19.72 -12.76 -6.58
N ASP A 55 20.22 -13.94 -6.19
CA ASP A 55 21.66 -14.19 -6.12
C ASP A 55 22.29 -14.31 -7.53
N GLU A 56 21.51 -14.77 -8.50
CA GLU A 56 21.93 -14.93 -9.89
C GLU A 56 21.67 -13.67 -10.76
N ALA A 57 20.87 -12.73 -10.27
CA ALA A 57 20.48 -11.51 -10.97
C ALA A 57 21.16 -10.29 -10.37
N VAL A 58 21.86 -9.51 -11.21
CA VAL A 58 22.56 -8.30 -10.77
C VAL A 58 22.17 -7.13 -11.68
N GLY A 59 22.04 -5.94 -11.10
CA GLY A 59 21.73 -4.71 -11.83
C GLY A 59 20.38 -4.79 -12.57
N ALA A 60 20.37 -4.47 -13.88
CA ALA A 60 19.13 -4.39 -14.67
C ALA A 60 18.29 -5.68 -14.66
N ARG A 61 18.93 -6.85 -14.56
CA ARG A 61 18.19 -8.12 -14.50
C ARG A 61 17.45 -8.30 -13.18
N LEU A 62 18.01 -7.79 -12.08
CA LEU A 62 17.37 -7.82 -10.78
C LEU A 62 16.16 -6.88 -10.76
N GLU A 63 16.31 -5.70 -11.36
CA GLU A 63 15.23 -4.74 -11.53
C GLU A 63 14.08 -5.33 -12.36
N ASP A 64 14.36 -5.98 -13.50
CA ASP A 64 13.33 -6.65 -14.32
C ASP A 64 12.56 -7.74 -13.54
N ILE A 65 13.27 -8.56 -12.74
CA ILE A 65 12.63 -9.61 -11.93
C ILE A 65 11.73 -8.96 -10.89
N VAL A 66 12.24 -7.98 -10.15
CA VAL A 66 11.46 -7.30 -9.12
C VAL A 66 10.27 -6.58 -9.74
N GLU A 67 10.44 -5.91 -10.88
CA GLU A 67 9.36 -5.24 -11.61
C GLU A 67 8.25 -6.22 -12.01
N ASP A 68 8.60 -7.38 -12.56
CA ASP A 68 7.63 -8.44 -12.88
C ASP A 68 6.92 -8.96 -11.62
N LEU A 69 7.62 -9.06 -10.48
CA LEU A 69 6.99 -9.44 -9.21
C LEU A 69 6.01 -8.38 -8.70
N VAL A 70 6.37 -7.11 -8.82
CA VAL A 70 5.56 -5.97 -8.38
C VAL A 70 4.32 -5.83 -9.26
N THR A 71 4.49 -5.81 -10.59
CA THR A 71 3.39 -5.62 -11.56
C THR A 71 2.39 -6.78 -11.56
N ARG A 72 2.81 -7.98 -11.15
CA ARG A 72 1.89 -9.11 -10.92
C ARG A 72 1.14 -9.03 -9.59
N THR A 73 1.49 -8.08 -8.71
CA THR A 73 0.70 -7.73 -7.52
C THR A 73 -0.31 -6.67 -7.95
N GLN A 74 -1.54 -6.73 -7.43
CA GLN A 74 -2.64 -5.95 -7.99
C GLN A 74 -2.33 -4.45 -7.90
N ASP A 75 -2.38 -3.75 -9.05
CA ASP A 75 -2.02 -2.33 -9.18
C ASP A 75 -0.66 -1.95 -8.54
N GLY A 76 0.27 -2.91 -8.50
CA GLY A 76 1.63 -2.73 -8.01
C GLY A 76 2.52 -2.04 -9.05
N GLU A 77 3.28 -1.05 -8.61
CA GLU A 77 4.23 -0.31 -9.44
C GLU A 77 5.59 -0.22 -8.74
N LEU A 78 6.65 -0.59 -9.44
CA LEU A 78 8.01 -0.52 -8.90
C LEU A 78 8.51 0.92 -8.98
N VAL A 79 9.01 1.46 -7.86
CA VAL A 79 9.62 2.80 -7.82
C VAL A 79 11.14 2.71 -7.93
N SER A 80 11.75 1.83 -7.14
CA SER A 80 13.20 1.62 -7.19
C SER A 80 13.62 0.29 -6.58
N VAL A 81 14.79 -0.17 -7.04
CA VAL A 81 15.50 -1.32 -6.48
C VAL A 81 16.92 -0.87 -6.16
N THR A 82 17.33 -1.04 -4.92
CA THR A 82 18.67 -0.70 -4.45
C THR A 82 19.32 -1.92 -3.82
N GLU A 83 20.33 -2.45 -4.49
CA GLU A 83 21.15 -3.54 -3.97
C GLU A 83 22.16 -3.00 -2.95
N ARG A 84 22.14 -3.55 -1.73
CA ARG A 84 23.10 -3.23 -0.67
C ARG A 84 23.89 -4.49 -0.29
N PRO A 85 25.04 -4.35 0.39
CA PRO A 85 25.86 -5.50 0.77
C PRO A 85 25.14 -6.51 1.68
N ASP A 86 24.19 -6.03 2.49
CA ASP A 86 23.54 -6.82 3.54
C ASP A 86 22.04 -7.09 3.26
N ASP A 87 21.46 -6.43 2.24
CA ASP A 87 20.05 -6.57 1.86
C ASP A 87 19.78 -6.04 0.44
N LEU A 88 18.60 -6.37 -0.07
CA LEU A 88 18.01 -5.74 -1.24
C LEU A 88 16.84 -4.87 -0.78
N GLN A 89 16.92 -3.57 -1.02
CA GLN A 89 15.85 -2.63 -0.75
C GLN A 89 14.99 -2.47 -2.01
N VAL A 90 13.69 -2.68 -1.87
CA VAL A 90 12.70 -2.47 -2.93
C VAL A 90 11.68 -1.45 -2.46
N VAL A 91 11.48 -0.39 -3.22
CA VAL A 91 10.41 0.59 -2.97
C VAL A 91 9.37 0.43 -4.06
N ALA A 92 8.13 0.19 -3.66
CA ALA A 92 7.02 -0.01 -4.58
C ALA A 92 5.74 0.64 -4.08
N VAL A 93 4.90 1.06 -5.02
CA VAL A 93 3.54 1.49 -4.76
C VAL A 93 2.62 0.29 -4.90
N VAL A 94 1.78 0.07 -3.91
CA VAL A 94 0.75 -0.96 -3.92
C VAL A 94 -0.59 -0.27 -3.97
N GLY A 95 -1.34 -0.51 -5.04
CA GLY A 95 -2.71 -0.05 -5.20
C GLY A 95 -3.72 -1.06 -4.66
N VAL A 96 -4.89 -0.56 -4.28
CA VAL A 96 -6.10 -1.39 -4.16
C VAL A 96 -7.07 -1.00 -5.27
N PRO A 97 -7.88 -1.94 -5.77
CA PRO A 97 -8.91 -1.60 -6.75
C PRO A 97 -9.77 -0.44 -6.22
N PRO A 98 -10.23 0.48 -7.08
CA PRO A 98 -11.10 1.54 -6.63
C PRO A 98 -12.36 0.93 -6.02
N ALA A 99 -12.44 0.93 -4.70
CA ALA A 99 -13.63 0.50 -4.00
C ALA A 99 -14.78 1.41 -4.46
N ILE A 100 -15.96 0.82 -4.75
CA ILE A 100 -17.19 1.54 -5.10
C ILE A 100 -17.76 2.31 -3.88
N ALA A 101 -16.89 2.72 -2.94
CA ALA A 101 -17.23 3.54 -1.82
C ALA A 101 -17.26 5.01 -2.27
N ILE A 102 -18.20 5.77 -1.71
CA ILE A 102 -18.45 7.19 -1.98
C ILE A 102 -17.23 8.09 -1.63
N SER A 103 -16.16 7.50 -1.10
CA SER A 103 -14.89 8.08 -0.68
C SER A 103 -13.78 7.83 -1.70
N ALA A 104 -13.94 8.33 -2.92
CA ALA A 104 -12.79 8.53 -3.82
C ALA A 104 -11.96 9.73 -3.33
N GLN A 105 -11.32 9.59 -2.17
CA GLN A 105 -10.18 10.47 -1.86
C GLN A 105 -9.02 9.98 -2.71
N SER A 106 -8.71 10.76 -3.75
CA SER A 106 -7.52 10.54 -4.59
C SER A 106 -6.30 10.53 -3.68
N GLY A 107 -5.72 9.36 -3.43
CA GLY A 107 -4.57 9.20 -2.54
C GLY A 107 -4.68 8.09 -1.49
N VAL A 108 -5.87 7.57 -1.20
CA VAL A 108 -6.03 6.43 -0.26
C VAL A 108 -6.01 5.09 -1.00
N ASP A 109 -6.19 5.09 -2.31
CA ASP A 109 -6.20 3.92 -3.19
C ASP A 109 -4.80 3.34 -3.42
N LYS A 110 -3.73 4.08 -3.09
CA LYS A 110 -2.34 3.66 -3.26
C LYS A 110 -1.52 3.96 -2.02
N ALA A 111 -0.63 3.04 -1.66
CA ALA A 111 0.33 3.23 -0.58
C ALA A 111 1.74 2.86 -1.04
N CYS A 112 2.73 3.61 -0.55
CA CYS A 112 4.13 3.34 -0.82
C CYS A 112 4.68 2.44 0.29
N PHE A 113 5.37 1.37 -0.10
CA PHE A 113 6.00 0.44 0.80
C PHE A 113 7.47 0.27 0.46
N GLU A 114 8.27 0.14 1.51
CA GLU A 114 9.63 -0.36 1.46
C GLU A 114 9.64 -1.84 1.86
N PHE A 115 10.31 -2.64 1.05
CA PHE A 115 10.58 -4.05 1.32
C PHE A 115 12.08 -4.23 1.44
N THR A 116 12.55 -4.62 2.64
CA THR A 116 13.95 -4.99 2.86
C THR A 116 14.06 -6.50 2.79
N VAL A 117 14.74 -7.00 1.75
CA VAL A 117 14.94 -8.42 1.50
C VAL A 117 16.34 -8.82 1.97
N PRO A 118 16.48 -9.50 3.12
CA PRO A 118 17.78 -9.96 3.58
C PRO A 118 18.26 -11.15 2.73
N PRO A 119 19.58 -11.33 2.53
CA PRO A 119 20.15 -12.48 1.80
C PRO A 119 20.04 -13.79 2.57
N SER A 120 19.72 -13.72 3.86
CA SER A 120 19.48 -14.87 4.73
C SER A 120 17.99 -15.24 4.74
N PRO A 121 17.60 -16.45 5.22
CA PRO A 121 16.20 -16.86 5.30
C PRO A 121 15.38 -16.10 6.37
N ALA A 122 15.90 -14.97 6.88
CA ALA A 122 15.14 -14.07 7.72
C ALA A 122 13.94 -13.52 6.94
N PRO A 123 12.81 -13.20 7.61
CA PRO A 123 11.65 -12.65 6.93
C PRO A 123 11.97 -11.32 6.24
N VAL A 124 11.34 -11.05 5.10
CA VAL A 124 11.37 -9.72 4.46
C VAL A 124 10.71 -8.73 5.41
N ILE A 125 11.34 -7.57 5.59
CA ILE A 125 10.81 -6.49 6.42
C ILE A 125 9.96 -5.60 5.51
N VAL A 126 8.76 -5.26 5.96
CA VAL A 126 7.82 -4.41 5.21
C VAL A 126 7.53 -3.17 6.03
N GLU A 127 7.77 -2.01 5.46
CA GLU A 127 7.48 -0.71 6.07
C GLU A 127 6.63 0.14 5.14
N ARG A 128 5.55 0.72 5.66
CA ARG A 128 4.74 1.69 4.93
C ARG A 128 5.44 3.05 4.98
N LEU A 129 5.83 3.56 3.82
CA LEU A 129 6.48 4.87 3.69
C LEU A 129 5.45 6.00 3.50
N SER A 130 4.35 5.74 2.80
CA SER A 130 3.34 6.77 2.53
C SER A 130 2.61 7.17 3.83
N PRO A 131 2.48 8.47 4.14
CA PRO A 131 1.68 8.91 5.27
C PRO A 131 0.20 8.64 5.02
N ASP A 132 -0.57 8.46 6.10
CA ASP A 132 -2.03 8.30 6.03
C ASP A 132 -2.71 9.53 5.41
N GLU A 133 -2.14 10.72 5.63
CA GLU A 133 -2.50 11.98 4.98
C GLU A 133 -1.24 12.82 4.76
N GLY A 134 -1.13 13.48 3.59
CA GLY A 134 -0.11 14.51 3.35
C GLY A 134 0.83 14.23 2.19
N ARG A 135 2.05 14.75 2.29
CA ARG A 135 3.04 14.72 1.20
C ARG A 135 3.72 13.36 1.14
N TRP A 136 3.81 12.80 -0.06
CA TRP A 136 4.55 11.55 -0.29
C TRP A 136 6.04 11.72 0.04
N PRO A 137 6.72 10.68 0.54
CA PRO A 137 8.16 10.69 0.75
C PRO A 137 8.91 10.84 -0.58
N ASP A 138 10.09 11.47 -0.57
CA ASP A 138 10.97 11.66 -1.73
C ASP A 138 11.33 10.32 -2.40
N GLU A 139 11.45 9.26 -1.60
CA GLU A 139 11.70 7.88 -2.00
C GLU A 139 10.58 7.29 -2.86
N CYS A 140 9.37 7.86 -2.76
CA CYS A 140 8.20 7.44 -3.52
C CYS A 140 7.92 8.37 -4.72
N TYR A 141 8.74 9.40 -4.94
CA TYR A 141 8.62 10.29 -6.11
C TYR A 141 9.33 9.68 -7.34
N GLY A 142 8.65 8.71 -7.96
CA GLY A 142 8.78 8.35 -9.38
C GLY A 142 7.44 8.51 -10.13
N PHE A 143 6.37 8.84 -9.40
CA PHE A 143 4.97 8.80 -9.84
C PHE A 143 4.47 10.08 -10.53
N SER A 144 5.27 11.16 -10.59
CA SER A 144 4.86 12.45 -11.16
C SER A 144 5.53 12.74 -12.51
N SER A 145 5.13 12.03 -13.57
CA SER A 145 5.31 12.53 -14.95
C SER A 145 4.21 12.05 -15.87
#